data_AF-A0A1K1PN71-F1
#
_entry.id   AF-A0A1K1PN71-F1
#
_cell.length_a   1.000
_cell.length_b   1.000
_cell.length_c   1.000
_cell.angle_alpha   90.00
_cell.angle_beta   90.00
_cell.angle_gamma   90.00
#
_symmetry.space_group_name_H-M   'P 1'
#
loop_
_entity.id
_entity.type
_entity.pdbx_description
1 polymer ?
#
loop_
_entity_poly.entity_id
_entity_poly.type
_entity_poly.pdbx_seq_one_letter_code
_entity_poly.pdbx_strand_id
1 'polypeptide(L)'
;MRIRLEHITVILLVVILSASFGCHPVWGQQPKERVYAASQTNGGLLGTVSNAANVVGSGTNTSASLSVPLGALGVASAYVQPRFGSTLPAGTSTHLKIGVNPTLLGAGITVNVQAYNGTTAVGASVNMGALLSLLNGQYTEEIVFTPQTSGGTPVSYNGVRVTLNGGLLSIAANVDVYYAYYLQDASASIACDAPAEVLYGSTGTLLSGVNQVENPQNAIDGNTNTFTRLRSSVGVLDKTYIRSLYNTLSRSGDSVRVILRNPGGLLQASLLATNLTITTYNNKTSNGALELDESILSLSLLPGSTDVQVLTYPVIPEFNRIEVSIGQGLLNALGDLYVYEVSRIGKGPEVTSPQFVDDVAYACYGNPVTLNIASPLANSIYRWYTVAAGGTSVFTGTSYAPDTTIAGTRFFYVSEMRNGCTDETGRTPVKLVVLPAYGNPDIAIGNTTN
;
A
#
# COMPACT_ATOMS: atom_id res chain seq x y z
N MET A 1 -82.39 9.60 -13.44
CA MET A 1 -82.54 8.24 -12.88
C MET A 1 -81.18 7.84 -12.31
N ARG A 2 -81.16 7.47 -11.03
CA ARG A 2 -79.97 7.20 -10.18
C ARG A 2 -79.18 5.95 -10.65
N ILE A 3 -78.00 5.80 -10.01
CA ILE A 3 -77.22 4.57 -9.69
C ILE A 3 -75.90 4.47 -10.48
N ARG A 4 -74.73 4.19 -9.90
CA ARG A 4 -74.15 4.20 -8.53
C ARG A 4 -72.62 4.21 -8.73
N LEU A 5 -71.92 4.88 -7.82
CA LEU A 5 -70.47 4.99 -7.74
C LEU A 5 -69.91 3.76 -6.99
N GLU A 6 -69.03 2.96 -7.61
CA GLU A 6 -68.26 1.93 -6.90
C GLU A 6 -66.91 2.50 -6.43
N HIS A 7 -66.62 2.21 -5.17
CA HIS A 7 -65.48 2.69 -4.39
C HIS A 7 -64.21 1.91 -4.76
N ILE A 8 -63.17 2.62 -5.24
CA ILE A 8 -61.78 2.11 -5.20
C ILE A 8 -61.09 2.83 -4.04
N THR A 9 -60.93 2.10 -2.94
CA THR A 9 -60.19 2.53 -1.76
C THR A 9 -58.69 2.48 -2.07
N VAL A 10 -58.09 3.63 -2.40
CA VAL A 10 -56.62 3.77 -2.47
C VAL A 10 -56.13 4.01 -1.04
N ILE A 11 -55.55 2.98 -0.43
CA ILE A 11 -54.82 3.09 0.84
C ILE A 11 -53.51 3.82 0.56
N LEU A 12 -53.45 5.09 0.95
CA LEU A 12 -52.22 5.90 0.92
C LEU A 12 -51.34 5.47 2.11
N LEU A 13 -50.43 4.52 1.87
CA LEU A 13 -49.36 4.18 2.81
C LEU A 13 -48.31 5.30 2.77
N VAL A 14 -48.46 6.32 3.62
CA VAL A 14 -47.42 7.34 3.83
C VAL A 14 -46.30 6.70 4.66
N VAL A 15 -45.33 6.11 3.98
CA VAL A 15 -44.04 5.78 4.58
C VAL A 15 -43.30 7.10 4.77
N ILE A 16 -43.30 7.61 6.00
CA ILE A 16 -42.39 8.69 6.40
C ILE A 16 -40.99 8.07 6.43
N LEU A 17 -40.31 8.09 5.29
CA LEU A 17 -38.87 7.89 5.25
C LEU A 17 -38.25 9.19 5.76
N SER A 18 -38.05 9.27 7.09
CA SER A 18 -37.18 10.29 7.67
C SER A 18 -35.75 9.98 7.23
N ALA A 19 -35.41 10.41 6.02
CA ALA A 19 -34.03 10.63 5.64
C ALA A 19 -33.54 11.78 6.53
N SER A 20 -33.01 11.43 7.70
CA SER A 20 -32.08 12.28 8.40
C SER A 20 -30.94 12.54 7.42
N PHE A 21 -30.99 13.66 6.71
CA PHE A 21 -29.83 14.32 6.14
C PHE A 21 -28.98 14.79 7.32
N GLY A 22 -28.41 13.83 8.06
CA GLY A 22 -27.21 14.07 8.80
C GLY A 22 -26.19 14.48 7.75
N CYS A 23 -25.72 15.71 7.84
CA CYS A 23 -24.40 16.05 7.34
C CYS A 23 -23.44 15.09 8.06
N HIS A 24 -23.25 13.89 7.50
CA HIS A 24 -22.11 13.08 7.86
C HIS A 24 -20.92 13.92 7.40
N PRO A 25 -20.07 14.40 8.31
CA PRO A 25 -18.78 14.88 7.88
C PRO A 25 -18.18 13.67 7.17
N VAL A 26 -17.88 13.80 5.88
CA VAL A 26 -16.96 12.89 5.22
C VAL A 26 -15.64 13.17 5.92
N TRP A 27 -15.42 12.54 7.07
CA TRP A 27 -14.14 12.54 7.74
C TRP A 27 -13.22 11.83 6.77
N GLY A 28 -12.52 12.60 5.94
CA GLY A 28 -11.37 12.08 5.22
C GLY A 28 -10.52 11.34 6.23
N GLN A 29 -10.20 10.08 5.94
CA GLN A 29 -9.45 9.21 6.84
C GLN A 29 -8.20 9.98 7.28
N GLN A 30 -8.12 10.38 8.56
CA GLN A 30 -6.93 11.08 9.03
C GLN A 30 -5.76 10.09 8.90
N PRO A 31 -4.69 10.47 8.18
CA PRO A 31 -3.54 9.60 8.04
C PRO A 31 -2.98 9.23 9.41
N LYS A 32 -2.57 7.97 9.56
CA LYS A 32 -1.96 7.48 10.79
C LYS A 32 -0.44 7.46 10.64
N GLU A 33 0.27 7.82 11.70
CA GLU A 33 1.73 7.70 11.78
C GLU A 33 2.14 6.58 12.73
N ARG A 34 3.32 6.02 12.50
CA ARG A 34 3.90 4.96 13.34
C ARG A 34 4.71 5.58 14.45
N VAL A 35 4.40 5.21 15.69
CA VAL A 35 5.21 5.55 16.86
C VAL A 35 5.96 4.30 17.30
N TYR A 36 7.26 4.29 17.04
CA TYR A 36 8.14 3.19 17.36
C TYR A 36 8.50 3.17 18.84
N ALA A 37 8.81 1.98 19.36
CA ALA A 37 9.39 1.83 20.69
C ALA A 37 10.68 2.65 20.82
N ALA A 38 10.82 3.33 21.96
CA ALA A 38 11.93 4.26 22.22
C ALA A 38 13.05 3.65 23.08
N SER A 39 12.76 2.55 23.79
CA SER A 39 13.74 1.84 24.62
C SER A 39 13.45 0.34 24.62
N GLN A 40 14.38 -0.46 25.15
CA GLN A 40 14.21 -1.90 25.25
C GLN A 40 14.86 -2.46 26.51
N THR A 41 14.36 -3.62 26.95
CA THR A 41 15.09 -4.53 27.84
C THR A 41 15.15 -5.91 27.23
N ASN A 42 16.19 -6.67 27.56
CA ASN A 42 16.38 -8.02 27.08
C ASN A 42 16.94 -8.91 28.19
N GLY A 43 16.86 -10.21 27.99
CA GLY A 43 17.42 -11.20 28.91
C GLY A 43 17.07 -12.61 28.46
N GLY A 44 17.33 -13.58 29.32
CA GLY A 44 17.07 -14.97 29.00
C GLY A 44 17.67 -15.89 30.06
N LEU A 45 17.27 -17.16 30.00
CA LEU A 45 17.90 -18.24 30.75
C LEU A 45 18.57 -19.16 29.74
N LEU A 46 19.90 -19.27 29.77
CA LEU A 46 20.67 -20.09 28.81
C LEU A 46 20.46 -19.74 27.32
N GLY A 47 19.67 -18.71 27.00
CA GLY A 47 19.56 -18.09 25.69
C GLY A 47 20.30 -16.76 25.64
N THR A 48 20.49 -16.23 24.43
CA THR A 48 21.20 -14.97 24.19
C THR A 48 20.38 -14.04 23.32
N VAL A 49 20.66 -12.74 23.45
CA VAL A 49 20.10 -11.70 22.59
C VAL A 49 21.25 -10.89 22.02
N SER A 50 21.45 -10.94 20.71
CA SER A 50 22.42 -10.09 20.01
C SER A 50 21.73 -8.85 19.45
N ASN A 51 22.44 -7.72 19.44
CA ASN A 51 21.96 -6.45 18.87
C ASN A 51 20.60 -5.99 19.41
N ALA A 52 20.34 -6.18 20.70
CA ALA A 52 19.05 -5.87 21.34
C ALA A 52 18.55 -4.44 21.08
N ALA A 53 19.45 -3.47 20.92
CA ALA A 53 19.10 -2.08 20.63
C ALA A 53 18.45 -1.88 19.25
N ASN A 54 18.55 -2.83 18.32
CA ASN A 54 17.98 -2.68 16.98
C ASN A 54 16.45 -2.72 16.96
N VAL A 55 15.79 -3.13 18.05
CA VAL A 55 14.30 -3.15 18.13
C VAL A 55 13.66 -1.80 18.42
N VAL A 56 14.47 -0.74 18.60
CA VAL A 56 14.00 0.60 18.91
C VAL A 56 14.22 1.56 17.75
N GLY A 57 13.37 2.58 17.68
CA GLY A 57 13.40 3.56 16.60
C GLY A 57 12.85 3.01 15.28
N SER A 58 12.99 3.81 14.22
CA SER A 58 12.44 3.54 12.89
C SER A 58 13.35 2.71 11.99
N GLY A 59 14.37 2.03 12.54
CA GLY A 59 15.31 1.21 11.76
C GLY A 59 14.60 -0.01 11.15
N THR A 60 14.09 0.10 9.92
CA THR A 60 13.23 -0.92 9.28
C THR A 60 13.97 -2.18 8.81
N ASN A 61 15.31 -2.20 8.90
CA ASN A 61 16.15 -3.29 8.35
C ASN A 61 17.16 -3.91 9.33
N THR A 62 17.20 -3.44 10.57
CA THR A 62 18.07 -4.00 11.61
C THR A 62 17.23 -4.78 12.60
N SER A 63 17.73 -5.92 13.07
CA SER A 63 17.01 -6.76 14.04
C SER A 63 17.86 -7.05 15.27
N ALA A 64 17.18 -7.33 16.38
CA ALA A 64 17.74 -8.11 17.47
C ALA A 64 17.52 -9.59 17.20
N SER A 65 18.55 -10.40 17.37
CA SER A 65 18.44 -11.86 17.20
C SER A 65 18.36 -12.53 18.55
N LEU A 66 17.28 -13.27 18.78
CA LEU A 66 17.04 -14.10 19.95
C LEU A 66 17.49 -15.52 19.62
N SER A 67 18.40 -16.07 20.41
CA SER A 67 18.95 -17.41 20.18
C SER A 67 18.82 -18.28 21.42
N VAL A 68 18.41 -19.54 21.23
CA VAL A 68 18.50 -20.59 22.25
C VAL A 68 19.38 -21.72 21.72
N PRO A 69 20.37 -22.20 22.50
CA PRO A 69 21.35 -23.18 22.04
C PRO A 69 20.79 -24.61 22.03
N LEU A 70 21.49 -25.48 21.31
CA LEU A 70 21.29 -26.93 21.39
C LEU A 70 21.51 -27.43 22.83
N GLY A 71 20.79 -28.48 23.22
CA GLY A 71 21.05 -29.21 24.47
C GLY A 71 20.33 -28.71 25.73
N ALA A 72 19.45 -27.70 25.60
CA ALA A 72 18.81 -27.07 26.76
C ALA A 72 17.52 -27.74 27.28
N LEU A 73 17.10 -28.91 26.75
CA LEU A 73 15.97 -29.71 27.26
C LEU A 73 14.68 -28.92 27.57
N GLY A 74 14.39 -27.86 26.82
CA GLY A 74 13.21 -27.02 27.01
C GLY A 74 13.31 -25.93 28.09
N VAL A 75 14.45 -25.77 28.78
CA VAL A 75 14.61 -24.74 29.82
C VAL A 75 15.20 -23.43 29.31
N ALA A 76 15.80 -23.42 28.11
CA ALA A 76 16.38 -22.19 27.56
C ALA A 76 15.32 -21.20 27.09
N SER A 77 15.57 -19.91 27.33
CA SER A 77 14.76 -18.82 26.80
C SER A 77 15.61 -17.59 26.51
N ALA A 78 15.17 -16.78 25.56
CA ALA A 78 15.69 -15.45 25.27
C ALA A 78 14.50 -14.52 25.02
N TYR A 79 14.58 -13.26 25.48
CA TYR A 79 13.53 -12.28 25.25
C TYR A 79 14.09 -10.90 24.96
N VAL A 80 13.33 -10.15 24.16
CA VAL A 80 13.48 -8.71 24.00
C VAL A 80 12.13 -8.05 24.25
N GLN A 81 12.13 -6.89 24.91
CA GLN A 81 10.95 -6.12 25.27
C GLN A 81 11.13 -4.67 24.83
N PRO A 82 10.73 -4.32 23.59
CA PRO A 82 10.50 -2.94 23.17
C PRO A 82 9.51 -2.20 24.09
N ARG A 83 9.76 -0.92 24.35
CA ARG A 83 8.96 -0.06 25.25
C ARG A 83 8.69 1.33 24.64
N PHE A 84 7.46 1.81 24.78
CA PHE A 84 6.93 3.03 24.13
C PHE A 84 7.14 4.33 24.93
N GLY A 85 7.88 4.29 26.05
CA GLY A 85 8.20 5.47 26.87
C GLY A 85 7.02 6.01 27.71
N SER A 86 5.78 5.78 27.29
CA SER A 86 4.55 6.08 28.01
C SER A 86 3.61 4.86 28.06
N THR A 87 2.64 4.89 28.97
CA THR A 87 1.59 3.87 29.03
C THR A 87 0.54 4.16 27.96
N LEU A 88 0.37 3.21 27.06
CA LEU A 88 -0.65 3.23 26.02
C LEU A 88 -2.03 2.86 26.60
N PRO A 89 -3.12 3.48 26.11
CA PRO A 89 -4.47 3.13 26.50
C PRO A 89 -4.82 1.66 26.23
N ALA A 90 -5.77 1.14 27.00
CA ALA A 90 -6.31 -0.19 26.78
C ALA A 90 -6.97 -0.27 25.39
N GLY A 91 -6.66 -1.33 24.64
CA GLY A 91 -7.18 -1.54 23.28
C GLY A 91 -6.28 -1.01 22.16
N THR A 92 -5.18 -0.31 22.47
CA THR A 92 -4.19 0.08 21.47
C THR A 92 -3.42 -1.14 20.96
N SER A 93 -3.49 -1.41 19.65
CA SER A 93 -2.73 -2.49 19.01
C SER A 93 -1.25 -2.13 18.83
N THR A 94 -0.37 -3.09 19.10
CA THR A 94 1.05 -3.04 18.72
C THR A 94 1.27 -3.86 17.45
N HIS A 95 2.02 -3.31 16.51
CA HIS A 95 2.56 -4.00 15.34
C HIS A 95 3.99 -4.42 15.64
N LEU A 96 4.31 -5.71 15.47
CA LEU A 96 5.66 -6.26 15.61
C LEU A 96 6.11 -6.88 14.30
N LYS A 97 7.29 -6.47 13.80
CA LYS A 97 7.94 -7.16 12.68
C LYS A 97 8.90 -8.19 13.24
N ILE A 98 8.66 -9.45 12.88
CA ILE A 98 9.48 -10.59 13.29
C ILE A 98 9.94 -11.34 12.04
N GLY A 99 11.18 -11.82 12.06
CA GLY A 99 11.75 -12.70 11.06
C GLY A 99 12.09 -14.07 11.65
N VAL A 100 11.91 -15.11 10.83
CA VAL A 100 12.38 -16.45 11.10
C VAL A 100 13.41 -16.85 10.06
N ASN A 101 14.47 -17.50 10.53
CA ASN A 101 15.50 -18.06 9.68
C ASN A 101 15.22 -19.56 9.42
N PRO A 102 15.60 -20.09 8.25
CA PRO A 102 15.20 -21.41 7.76
C PRO A 102 15.69 -22.62 8.57
N THR A 103 16.51 -22.40 9.61
CA THR A 103 17.03 -23.46 10.47
C THR A 103 16.11 -23.79 11.64
N LEU A 104 14.91 -23.21 11.72
CA LEU A 104 13.94 -23.44 12.80
C LEU A 104 13.23 -24.80 12.68
N LEU A 105 14.00 -25.88 12.48
CA LEU A 105 13.48 -27.23 12.42
C LEU A 105 13.36 -27.80 13.83
N GLY A 106 12.18 -27.65 14.43
CA GLY A 106 11.64 -28.79 15.16
C GLY A 106 10.58 -28.53 16.23
N ALA A 107 10.05 -29.65 16.70
CA ALA A 107 8.93 -29.72 17.60
C ALA A 107 9.27 -29.13 18.98
N GLY A 108 8.46 -28.18 19.44
CA GLY A 108 8.46 -27.70 20.83
C GLY A 108 9.09 -26.32 21.07
N ILE A 109 9.66 -25.66 20.06
CA ILE A 109 10.02 -24.23 20.18
C ILE A 109 8.74 -23.39 20.24
N THR A 110 8.71 -22.40 21.11
CA THR A 110 7.60 -21.43 21.15
C THR A 110 8.10 -19.99 21.14
N VAL A 111 7.47 -19.18 20.29
CA VAL A 111 7.57 -17.72 20.38
C VAL A 111 6.29 -17.22 21.04
N ASN A 112 6.45 -16.51 22.14
CA ASN A 112 5.35 -15.93 22.90
C ASN A 112 5.46 -14.41 22.90
N VAL A 113 4.32 -13.74 22.79
CA VAL A 113 4.20 -12.29 22.87
C VAL A 113 3.29 -11.94 24.04
N GLN A 114 3.74 -11.04 24.91
CA GLN A 114 2.95 -10.60 26.06
C GLN A 114 3.17 -9.11 26.34
N ALA A 115 2.12 -8.41 26.76
CA ALA A 115 2.21 -7.01 27.14
C ALA A 115 2.79 -6.84 28.55
N TYR A 116 3.47 -5.72 28.77
CA TYR A 116 4.07 -5.34 30.04
C TYR A 116 3.77 -3.89 30.36
N ASN A 117 3.59 -3.61 31.65
CA ASN A 117 3.64 -2.26 32.19
C ASN A 117 4.86 -2.17 33.14
N GLY A 118 5.94 -1.60 32.62
CA GLY A 118 7.26 -1.64 33.24
C GLY A 118 7.83 -3.07 33.21
N THR A 119 7.98 -3.66 34.40
CA THR A 119 8.45 -5.04 34.60
C THR A 119 7.31 -6.04 34.83
N THR A 120 6.09 -5.55 35.02
CA THR A 120 4.92 -6.38 35.35
C THR A 120 4.22 -6.83 34.08
N ALA A 121 4.04 -8.13 33.92
CA ALA A 121 3.26 -8.69 32.82
C ALA A 121 1.78 -8.31 32.98
N VAL A 122 1.15 -7.89 31.89
CA VAL A 122 -0.28 -7.54 31.82
C VAL A 122 -0.92 -8.23 30.61
N GLY A 123 -2.18 -8.63 30.76
CA GLY A 123 -2.87 -9.39 29.73
C GLY A 123 -2.34 -10.83 29.56
N ALA A 124 -2.99 -11.55 28.66
CA ALA A 124 -2.63 -12.92 28.30
C ALA A 124 -1.37 -12.96 27.42
N SER A 125 -0.55 -14.00 27.64
CA SER A 125 0.51 -14.35 26.71
C SER A 125 -0.10 -15.04 25.49
N VAL A 126 0.28 -14.60 24.30
CA VAL A 126 -0.15 -15.18 23.02
C VAL A 126 0.97 -16.02 22.44
N ASN A 127 0.70 -17.29 22.19
CA ASN A 127 1.62 -18.18 21.50
C ASN A 127 1.52 -17.99 19.98
N MET A 128 2.67 -17.84 19.34
CA MET A 128 2.79 -17.59 17.91
C MET A 128 2.98 -18.87 17.09
N GLY A 129 2.72 -20.05 17.66
CA GLY A 129 3.05 -21.35 17.07
C GLY A 129 2.54 -21.57 15.65
N ALA A 130 1.41 -20.97 15.26
CA ALA A 130 0.88 -21.04 13.90
C ALA A 130 1.75 -20.32 12.84
N LEU A 131 2.56 -19.32 13.25
CA LEU A 131 3.54 -18.67 12.37
C LEU A 131 4.76 -19.56 12.08
N LEU A 132 5.06 -20.50 12.97
CA LEU A 132 6.33 -21.23 13.00
C LEU A 132 6.23 -22.65 12.43
N SER A 133 5.01 -23.21 12.36
CA SER A 133 4.79 -24.62 12.06
C SER A 133 4.67 -24.97 10.57
N LEU A 134 4.81 -24.00 9.66
CA LEU A 134 4.41 -24.17 8.26
C LEU A 134 5.46 -23.76 7.22
N LEU A 135 6.60 -23.20 7.60
CA LEU A 135 7.48 -22.54 6.63
C LEU A 135 8.92 -23.05 6.72
N ASN A 136 9.31 -23.86 5.74
CA ASN A 136 10.71 -23.98 5.35
C ASN A 136 11.06 -22.69 4.61
N GLY A 137 11.96 -21.84 5.13
CA GLY A 137 12.31 -20.61 4.43
C GLY A 137 12.74 -19.43 5.30
N GLN A 138 13.27 -18.40 4.63
CA GLN A 138 13.42 -17.08 5.21
C GLN A 138 12.07 -16.37 5.14
N TYR A 139 11.62 -15.77 6.24
CA TYR A 139 10.31 -15.12 6.26
C TYR A 139 10.27 -13.98 7.27
N THR A 140 9.64 -12.87 6.91
CA THR A 140 9.29 -11.77 7.82
C THR A 140 7.78 -11.53 7.80
N GLU A 141 7.23 -11.24 8.96
CA GLU A 141 5.81 -10.95 9.14
C GLU A 141 5.59 -9.79 10.08
N GLU A 142 4.51 -9.06 9.80
CA GLU A 142 3.95 -8.11 10.74
C GLU A 142 2.80 -8.75 11.53
N ILE A 143 3.00 -8.79 12.83
CA ILE A 143 2.07 -9.33 13.81
C ILE A 143 1.35 -8.16 14.45
N VAL A 144 0.03 -8.20 14.43
CA VAL A 144 -0.80 -7.24 15.15
C VAL A 144 -1.21 -7.90 16.46
N PHE A 145 -0.76 -7.33 17.57
CA PHE A 145 -1.04 -7.78 18.91
C PHE A 145 -1.83 -6.71 19.67
N THR A 146 -3.04 -7.03 20.08
CA THR A 146 -3.89 -6.16 20.91
C THR A 146 -3.94 -6.73 22.33
N PRO A 147 -3.30 -6.09 23.32
CA PRO A 147 -3.23 -6.62 24.68
C PRO A 147 -4.60 -6.73 25.35
N GLN A 148 -4.95 -7.94 25.78
CA GLN A 148 -6.20 -8.25 26.48
C GLN A 148 -5.95 -9.31 27.56
N THR A 149 -6.81 -9.39 28.59
CA THR A 149 -6.83 -10.51 29.55
C THR A 149 -7.27 -11.81 28.85
N SER A 150 -7.13 -12.96 29.53
CA SER A 150 -7.67 -14.23 29.02
C SER A 150 -9.19 -14.21 28.82
N GLY A 151 -9.90 -13.31 29.50
CA GLY A 151 -11.34 -13.05 29.32
C GLY A 151 -11.66 -12.01 28.24
N GLY A 152 -10.68 -11.55 27.46
CA GLY A 152 -10.86 -10.61 26.35
C GLY A 152 -10.96 -9.13 26.75
N THR A 153 -10.74 -8.79 28.03
CA THR A 153 -10.77 -7.39 28.47
C THR A 153 -9.49 -6.66 28.04
N PRO A 154 -9.56 -5.56 27.28
CA PRO A 154 -8.37 -4.78 26.91
C PRO A 154 -7.60 -4.26 28.13
N VAL A 155 -6.27 -4.26 28.02
CA VAL A 155 -5.37 -3.79 29.10
C VAL A 155 -4.44 -2.70 28.61
N SER A 156 -4.11 -1.74 29.49
CA SER A 156 -3.07 -0.75 29.23
C SER A 156 -1.68 -1.34 29.45
N TYR A 157 -0.70 -0.82 28.73
CA TYR A 157 0.66 -1.37 28.69
C TYR A 157 1.65 -0.31 28.20
N ASN A 158 2.95 -0.49 28.44
CA ASN A 158 3.99 0.41 27.92
C ASN A 158 5.11 -0.32 27.18
N GLY A 159 5.01 -1.64 27.03
CA GLY A 159 5.93 -2.43 26.22
C GLY A 159 5.36 -3.80 25.92
N VAL A 160 5.94 -4.44 24.93
CA VAL A 160 5.58 -5.80 24.51
C VAL A 160 6.84 -6.64 24.55
N ARG A 161 6.79 -7.80 25.19
CA ARG A 161 7.90 -8.75 25.26
C ARG A 161 7.68 -9.85 24.24
N VAL A 162 8.69 -10.08 23.40
CA VAL A 162 8.81 -11.26 22.54
C VAL A 162 9.78 -12.21 23.23
N THR A 163 9.32 -13.44 23.51
CA THR A 163 10.10 -14.48 24.17
C THR A 163 10.21 -15.70 23.28
N LEU A 164 11.43 -16.09 22.94
CA LEU A 164 11.77 -17.38 22.34
C LEU A 164 12.06 -18.39 23.45
N ASN A 165 11.35 -19.50 23.48
CA ASN A 165 11.59 -20.61 24.41
C ASN A 165 12.04 -21.85 23.64
N GLY A 166 13.12 -22.48 24.10
CA GLY A 166 13.65 -23.71 23.52
C GLY A 166 12.69 -24.89 23.72
N GLY A 167 12.75 -25.84 22.80
CA GLY A 167 11.97 -27.09 22.88
C GLY A 167 12.70 -28.18 23.67
N LEU A 168 11.95 -29.18 24.13
CA LEU A 168 12.45 -30.38 24.84
C LEU A 168 13.48 -31.18 24.00
N LEU A 169 13.38 -31.11 22.67
CA LEU A 169 14.26 -31.82 21.74
C LEU A 169 15.60 -31.12 21.49
N SER A 170 15.93 -30.06 22.24
CA SER A 170 17.29 -29.49 22.26
C SER A 170 17.80 -29.01 20.90
N ILE A 171 16.92 -28.45 20.08
CA ILE A 171 17.22 -27.81 18.80
C ILE A 171 17.56 -26.33 18.97
N ALA A 172 18.54 -25.84 18.20
CA ALA A 172 18.89 -24.43 18.21
C ALA A 172 17.83 -23.65 17.43
N ALA A 173 17.45 -22.50 17.96
CA ALA A 173 16.43 -21.66 17.35
C ALA A 173 16.90 -20.22 17.34
N ASN A 174 16.61 -19.52 16.24
CA ASN A 174 16.90 -18.10 16.08
C ASN A 174 15.65 -17.38 15.57
N VAL A 175 15.28 -16.29 16.23
CA VAL A 175 14.17 -15.42 15.84
C VAL A 175 14.67 -13.99 15.84
N ASP A 176 14.43 -13.29 14.74
CA ASP A 176 14.83 -11.90 14.58
C ASP A 176 13.63 -11.01 14.89
N VAL A 177 13.79 -10.03 15.79
CA VAL A 177 12.79 -9.02 16.08
C VAL A 177 13.31 -7.69 15.53
N TYR A 178 12.55 -7.06 14.64
CA TYR A 178 13.00 -5.84 13.95
C TYR A 178 12.59 -4.58 14.71
N TYR A 179 11.32 -4.48 15.10
CA TYR A 179 10.81 -3.34 15.84
C TYR A 179 9.41 -3.64 16.41
N ALA A 180 8.92 -2.74 17.26
CA ALA A 180 7.52 -2.63 17.62
C ALA A 180 7.05 -1.18 17.47
N TYR A 181 5.84 -0.99 16.95
CA TYR A 181 5.20 0.33 16.85
C TYR A 181 3.70 0.26 17.15
N TYR A 182 3.10 1.40 17.49
CA TYR A 182 1.65 1.58 17.45
C TYR A 182 1.27 2.71 16.48
N LEU A 183 0.01 2.74 16.04
CA LEU A 183 -0.50 3.79 15.15
C LEU A 183 -1.19 4.88 15.96
N GLN A 184 -0.93 6.15 15.61
CA GLN A 184 -1.66 7.31 16.12
C GLN A 184 -2.05 8.25 14.98
N ASP A 185 -2.96 9.19 15.23
CA ASP A 185 -3.27 10.25 14.26
C ASP A 185 -2.00 11.06 13.94
N ALA A 186 -1.75 11.27 12.65
CA ALA A 186 -0.59 12.02 12.22
C ALA A 186 -0.70 13.47 12.69
N SER A 187 0.37 13.96 13.33
CA SER A 187 0.45 15.33 13.84
C SER A 187 0.73 16.37 12.75
N ALA A 188 1.14 15.91 11.56
CA ALA A 188 1.39 16.71 10.36
C ALA A 188 0.99 15.91 9.11
N SER A 189 1.02 16.56 7.94
CA SER A 189 0.84 15.84 6.67
C SER A 189 1.97 14.83 6.45
N ILE A 190 1.64 13.65 5.94
CA ILE A 190 2.60 12.55 5.69
C ILE A 190 2.61 12.14 4.22
N ALA A 191 3.63 11.40 3.80
CA ALA A 191 3.61 10.74 2.50
C ALA A 191 2.65 9.54 2.54
N CYS A 192 1.48 9.70 1.96
CA CYS A 192 0.41 8.71 1.97
C CYS A 192 0.68 7.56 1.00
N ASP A 193 1.13 7.89 -0.21
CA ASP A 193 1.43 6.92 -1.27
C ASP A 193 2.84 6.33 -1.18
N ALA A 194 3.66 6.76 -0.21
CA ALA A 194 4.97 6.18 0.04
C ALA A 194 4.85 4.87 0.84
N PRO A 195 5.55 3.80 0.44
CA PRO A 195 5.63 2.57 1.23
C PRO A 195 6.34 2.85 2.56
N ALA A 196 5.75 2.38 3.65
CA ALA A 196 6.28 2.55 5.00
C ALA A 196 7.10 1.33 5.48
N GLU A 197 6.95 0.18 4.83
CA GLU A 197 7.69 -1.04 5.17
C GLU A 197 7.68 -2.05 4.02
N VAL A 198 8.65 -2.97 4.04
CA VAL A 198 8.65 -4.17 3.22
C VAL A 198 8.74 -5.44 4.08
N LEU A 199 7.78 -6.33 3.90
CA LEU A 199 7.87 -7.73 4.31
C LEU A 199 8.41 -8.55 3.15
N TYR A 200 9.05 -9.66 3.45
CA TYR A 200 9.66 -10.52 2.45
C TYR A 200 9.78 -11.94 2.96
N GLY A 201 9.84 -12.89 2.03
CA GLY A 201 10.12 -14.27 2.38
C GLY A 201 9.88 -15.26 1.27
N SER A 202 9.93 -16.52 1.67
CA SER A 202 9.75 -17.68 0.82
C SER A 202 8.92 -18.76 1.47
N THR A 203 8.00 -19.39 0.72
CA THR A 203 7.20 -20.52 1.24
C THR A 203 7.83 -21.90 0.95
N GLY A 204 8.98 -21.93 0.27
CA GLY A 204 9.56 -23.14 -0.31
C GLY A 204 10.79 -23.74 0.34
N THR A 205 11.05 -25.01 0.04
CA THR A 205 12.24 -25.71 0.54
C THR A 205 13.50 -25.06 -0.03
N LEU A 206 14.36 -24.56 0.86
CA LEU A 206 15.57 -23.88 0.46
C LEU A 206 16.63 -24.87 -0.03
N LEU A 207 17.27 -24.54 -1.16
CA LEU A 207 18.64 -24.99 -1.39
C LEU A 207 19.51 -24.32 -0.34
N SER A 208 20.21 -25.11 0.48
CA SER A 208 21.04 -24.61 1.57
C SER A 208 22.02 -23.55 1.08
N GLY A 209 22.06 -22.37 1.73
CA GLY A 209 23.06 -21.33 1.49
C GLY A 209 22.68 -20.23 0.49
N VAL A 210 21.44 -20.16 -0.02
CA VAL A 210 20.99 -19.09 -0.92
C VAL A 210 19.94 -18.20 -0.24
N ASN A 211 20.18 -16.88 -0.18
CA ASN A 211 19.17 -15.91 0.22
C ASN A 211 18.12 -15.79 -0.90
N GLN A 212 16.85 -16.12 -0.65
CA GLN A 212 15.83 -16.01 -1.70
C GLN A 212 15.42 -14.56 -1.97
N VAL A 213 15.55 -13.70 -0.96
CA VAL A 213 15.36 -12.25 -1.11
C VAL A 213 16.63 -11.52 -0.68
N GLU A 214 17.24 -10.77 -1.59
CA GLU A 214 18.38 -9.90 -1.28
C GLU A 214 17.99 -8.43 -1.34
N ASN A 215 18.49 -7.66 -0.37
CA ASN A 215 18.30 -6.21 -0.24
C ASN A 215 16.83 -5.77 -0.34
N PRO A 216 15.89 -6.36 0.43
CA PRO A 216 14.45 -6.13 0.26
C PRO A 216 14.02 -4.65 0.34
N GLN A 217 14.75 -3.83 1.09
CA GLN A 217 14.47 -2.40 1.24
C GLN A 217 14.67 -1.58 -0.03
N ASN A 218 15.52 -2.05 -0.96
CA ASN A 218 15.78 -1.35 -2.21
C ASN A 218 14.53 -1.26 -3.11
N ALA A 219 13.50 -2.09 -2.88
CA ALA A 219 12.25 -1.98 -3.62
C ALA A 219 11.33 -0.86 -3.14
N ILE A 220 11.65 -0.19 -2.03
CA ILE A 220 10.82 0.84 -1.41
C ILE A 220 11.62 2.09 -1.01
N ASP A 221 12.82 2.28 -1.55
CA ASP A 221 13.75 3.35 -1.18
C ASP A 221 13.63 4.62 -2.06
N GLY A 222 12.77 4.60 -3.09
CA GLY A 222 12.58 5.71 -4.02
C GLY A 222 13.74 5.90 -5.01
N ASN A 223 14.69 4.96 -5.08
CA ASN A 223 15.87 5.05 -5.94
C ASN A 223 15.84 3.96 -7.03
N THR A 224 15.53 4.37 -8.25
CA THR A 224 15.44 3.45 -9.40
C THR A 224 16.78 2.88 -9.87
N ASN A 225 17.89 3.12 -9.16
CA ASN A 225 19.21 2.53 -9.44
C ASN A 225 19.54 1.35 -8.52
N THR A 226 18.82 1.20 -7.41
CA THR A 226 18.96 0.09 -6.45
C THR A 226 17.83 -0.91 -6.70
N PHE A 227 18.07 -2.19 -6.38
CA PHE A 227 17.05 -3.23 -6.58
C PHE A 227 17.05 -4.27 -5.47
N THR A 228 15.88 -4.81 -5.23
CA THR A 228 15.65 -6.07 -4.52
C THR A 228 15.80 -7.21 -5.53
N ARG A 229 16.50 -8.28 -5.17
CA ARG A 229 16.58 -9.50 -5.97
C ARG A 229 15.71 -10.58 -5.36
N LEU A 230 14.71 -11.04 -6.12
CA LEU A 230 13.95 -12.25 -5.82
C LEU A 230 14.56 -13.41 -6.60
N ARG A 231 14.87 -14.52 -5.94
CA ARG A 231 15.31 -15.76 -6.58
C ARG A 231 14.18 -16.77 -6.52
N SER A 232 13.89 -17.43 -7.64
CA SER A 232 12.86 -18.47 -7.63
C SER A 232 13.25 -19.64 -6.72
N SER A 233 12.29 -20.12 -5.96
CA SER A 233 12.34 -21.37 -5.22
C SER A 233 12.16 -22.58 -6.15
N VAL A 234 12.61 -23.76 -5.70
CA VAL A 234 12.46 -25.03 -6.44
C VAL A 234 11.30 -25.80 -5.84
N GLY A 235 10.07 -25.49 -6.29
CA GLY A 235 8.86 -26.19 -5.86
C GLY A 235 7.60 -25.60 -6.48
N VAL A 236 6.68 -26.47 -6.90
CA VAL A 236 5.48 -26.12 -7.70
C VAL A 236 4.48 -25.23 -6.93
N LEU A 237 4.58 -25.16 -5.61
CA LEU A 237 3.72 -24.33 -4.74
C LEU A 237 4.49 -23.23 -4.00
N ASP A 238 5.79 -23.11 -4.30
CA ASP A 238 6.67 -22.24 -3.57
C ASP A 238 6.66 -20.86 -4.19
N LYS A 239 6.58 -19.82 -3.36
CA LYS A 239 6.74 -18.44 -3.82
C LYS A 239 7.86 -17.75 -3.07
N THR A 240 8.58 -16.90 -3.78
CA THR A 240 9.48 -15.90 -3.21
C THR A 240 8.87 -14.53 -3.46
N TYR A 241 8.78 -13.70 -2.42
CA TYR A 241 8.02 -12.47 -2.50
C TYR A 241 8.63 -11.32 -1.69
N ILE A 242 8.30 -10.11 -2.12
CA ILE A 242 8.28 -8.91 -1.26
C ILE A 242 6.86 -8.38 -1.18
N ARG A 243 6.53 -7.74 -0.07
CA ARG A 243 5.25 -7.11 0.19
C ARG A 243 5.46 -5.74 0.83
N SER A 244 5.25 -4.69 0.06
CA SER A 244 5.24 -3.31 0.55
C SER A 244 3.96 -3.04 1.38
N LEU A 245 4.09 -2.29 2.47
CA LEU A 245 2.99 -1.88 3.37
C LEU A 245 2.89 -0.36 3.38
N TYR A 246 1.67 0.15 3.38
CA TYR A 246 1.37 1.59 3.39
C TYR A 246 0.62 1.94 4.68
N ASN A 247 0.88 3.14 5.22
CA ASN A 247 0.22 3.61 6.45
C ASN A 247 -1.21 4.10 6.21
N THR A 248 -1.61 4.25 4.95
CA THR A 248 -2.94 4.72 4.55
C THR A 248 -3.60 3.71 3.62
N LEU A 249 -4.93 3.62 3.70
CA LEU A 249 -5.72 2.83 2.77
C LEU A 249 -5.81 3.57 1.42
N SER A 250 -5.65 2.83 0.31
CA SER A 250 -5.85 3.40 -1.02
C SER A 250 -7.33 3.74 -1.27
N ARG A 251 -7.58 4.53 -2.31
CA ARG A 251 -8.93 4.78 -2.83
C ARG A 251 -9.20 3.89 -4.03
N SER A 252 -10.48 3.64 -4.30
CA SER A 252 -10.88 2.91 -5.50
C SER A 252 -10.36 3.60 -6.78
N GLY A 253 -9.65 2.83 -7.61
CA GLY A 253 -9.00 3.30 -8.83
C GLY A 253 -7.57 3.81 -8.65
N ASP A 254 -7.04 3.84 -7.42
CA ASP A 254 -5.60 4.03 -7.20
C ASP A 254 -4.83 2.90 -7.88
N SER A 255 -3.67 3.24 -8.44
CA SER A 255 -2.88 2.30 -9.22
C SER A 255 -1.72 1.72 -8.41
N VAL A 256 -1.45 0.44 -8.64
CA VAL A 256 -0.17 -0.19 -8.30
C VAL A 256 0.83 0.18 -9.39
N ARG A 257 2.05 0.55 -9.02
CA ARG A 257 3.17 0.70 -9.94
C ARG A 257 4.37 -0.12 -9.48
N VAL A 258 4.92 -0.92 -10.39
CA VAL A 258 6.11 -1.75 -10.12
C VAL A 258 7.14 -1.51 -11.22
N ILE A 259 8.38 -1.18 -10.83
CA ILE A 259 9.53 -1.10 -11.74
C ILE A 259 10.36 -2.36 -11.55
N LEU A 260 10.59 -3.12 -12.62
CA LEU A 260 11.28 -4.40 -12.54
C LEU A 260 12.12 -4.69 -13.78
N ARG A 261 13.05 -5.64 -13.66
CA ARG A 261 13.81 -6.23 -14.75
C ARG A 261 13.86 -7.74 -14.62
N ASN A 262 13.69 -8.42 -15.75
CA ASN A 262 14.03 -9.82 -15.91
C ASN A 262 15.43 -9.96 -16.54
N PRO A 263 16.38 -10.68 -15.91
CA PRO A 263 17.72 -10.92 -16.46
C PRO A 263 17.73 -11.64 -17.82
N GLY A 264 16.65 -12.36 -18.16
CA GLY A 264 16.49 -13.05 -19.45
C GLY A 264 16.14 -12.15 -20.65
N GLY A 265 16.09 -10.82 -20.47
CA GLY A 265 15.66 -9.85 -21.47
C GLY A 265 14.24 -9.34 -21.23
N LEU A 266 13.59 -8.78 -22.26
CA LEU A 266 12.21 -8.31 -22.15
C LEU A 266 11.30 -9.44 -21.67
N LEU A 267 10.57 -9.20 -20.59
CA LEU A 267 9.50 -10.08 -20.15
C LEU A 267 8.49 -10.29 -21.30
N GLN A 268 8.48 -11.50 -21.86
CA GLN A 268 7.44 -11.91 -22.80
C GLN A 268 6.15 -12.20 -22.01
N ALA A 269 5.00 -11.83 -22.57
CA ALA A 269 3.69 -11.98 -21.91
C ALA A 269 3.43 -13.42 -21.42
N SER A 270 3.94 -14.43 -22.13
CA SER A 270 3.84 -15.86 -21.77
C SER A 270 4.59 -16.22 -20.47
N LEU A 271 5.73 -15.57 -20.19
CA LEU A 271 6.52 -15.78 -18.96
C LEU A 271 5.94 -14.99 -17.77
N LEU A 272 5.36 -13.82 -18.05
CA LEU A 272 4.68 -12.99 -17.05
C LEU A 272 3.42 -13.65 -16.49
N ALA A 273 2.56 -14.17 -17.38
CA ALA A 273 1.29 -14.77 -17.01
C ALA A 273 1.42 -16.03 -16.14
N THR A 274 2.59 -16.67 -16.14
CA THR A 274 2.78 -17.95 -15.44
C THR A 274 3.63 -17.82 -14.17
N ASN A 275 4.53 -16.84 -14.08
CA ASN A 275 5.57 -16.83 -13.04
C ASN A 275 5.71 -15.50 -12.27
N LEU A 276 5.08 -14.40 -12.70
CA LEU A 276 5.00 -13.16 -11.91
C LEU A 276 3.57 -12.99 -11.41
N THR A 277 3.41 -12.78 -10.11
CA THR A 277 2.11 -12.46 -9.52
C THR A 277 2.22 -11.18 -8.71
N ILE A 278 1.36 -10.22 -9.04
CA ILE A 278 1.14 -9.01 -8.24
C ILE A 278 -0.20 -9.15 -7.55
N THR A 279 -0.21 -9.03 -6.22
CA THR A 279 -1.42 -9.17 -5.41
C THR A 279 -1.55 -7.96 -4.50
N THR A 280 -2.75 -7.41 -4.38
CA THR A 280 -3.01 -6.34 -3.40
C THR A 280 -3.79 -6.88 -2.20
N TYR A 281 -3.59 -6.25 -1.04
CA TYR A 281 -4.28 -6.63 0.18
C TYR A 281 -4.84 -5.42 0.90
N ASN A 282 -6.02 -5.58 1.50
CA ASN A 282 -6.48 -4.75 2.59
C ASN A 282 -6.12 -5.45 3.91
N ASN A 283 -5.04 -4.99 4.54
CA ASN A 283 -4.39 -5.65 5.67
C ASN A 283 -3.97 -7.08 5.30
N LYS A 284 -4.61 -8.11 5.88
CA LYS A 284 -4.33 -9.52 5.57
C LYS A 284 -5.29 -10.11 4.54
N THR A 285 -6.33 -9.37 4.15
CA THR A 285 -7.34 -9.84 3.20
C THR A 285 -6.84 -9.58 1.78
N SER A 286 -6.69 -10.65 0.99
CA SER A 286 -6.28 -10.57 -0.42
C SER A 286 -7.41 -10.06 -1.29
N ASN A 287 -7.09 -9.14 -2.21
CA ASN A 287 -8.00 -8.73 -3.29
C ASN A 287 -7.90 -9.64 -4.53
N GLY A 288 -7.09 -10.71 -4.45
CA GLY A 288 -6.74 -11.56 -5.60
C GLY A 288 -5.54 -11.04 -6.36
N ALA A 289 -4.96 -11.93 -7.18
CA ALA A 289 -3.91 -11.56 -8.12
C ALA A 289 -4.47 -10.60 -9.18
N LEU A 290 -3.67 -9.62 -9.57
CA LEU A 290 -4.02 -8.75 -10.69
C LEU A 290 -3.89 -9.55 -12.00
N GLU A 291 -4.88 -9.43 -12.87
CA GLU A 291 -4.84 -9.98 -14.22
C GLU A 291 -3.82 -9.17 -15.06
N LEU A 292 -2.64 -9.75 -15.31
CA LEU A 292 -1.59 -9.13 -16.10
C LEU A 292 -1.81 -9.44 -17.58
N ASP A 293 -2.75 -8.74 -18.23
CA ASP A 293 -3.02 -8.89 -19.67
C ASP A 293 -2.16 -7.96 -20.55
N GLU A 294 -2.06 -8.26 -21.85
CA GLU A 294 -1.24 -7.50 -22.81
C GLU A 294 -1.71 -6.05 -23.04
N SER A 295 -2.96 -5.70 -22.72
CA SER A 295 -3.49 -4.35 -22.87
C SER A 295 -3.15 -3.44 -21.69
N ILE A 296 -2.95 -4.03 -20.51
CA ILE A 296 -2.58 -3.33 -19.27
C ILE A 296 -1.06 -3.35 -19.05
N LEU A 297 -0.37 -4.34 -19.63
CA LEU A 297 1.06 -4.29 -19.89
C LEU A 297 1.37 -3.26 -20.99
N SER A 298 1.02 -1.99 -20.77
CA SER A 298 1.75 -0.90 -21.42
C SER A 298 3.17 -0.97 -20.88
N LEU A 299 3.97 -1.83 -21.52
CA LEU A 299 5.35 -2.10 -21.15
C LEU A 299 6.16 -0.87 -21.56
N SER A 300 6.01 0.17 -20.77
CA SER A 300 6.83 1.35 -20.92
C SER A 300 8.20 0.97 -20.39
N LEU A 301 9.21 1.05 -21.27
CA LEU A 301 10.59 0.98 -20.84
C LEU A 301 10.85 2.19 -19.96
N LEU A 302 11.58 1.98 -18.87
CA LEU A 302 12.09 3.11 -18.11
C LEU A 302 12.94 3.97 -19.07
N PRO A 303 12.71 5.30 -19.17
CA PRO A 303 13.45 6.13 -20.10
C PRO A 303 14.96 5.97 -19.94
N GLY A 304 15.66 5.66 -21.04
CA GLY A 304 17.11 5.40 -21.04
C GLY A 304 17.53 3.96 -20.75
N SER A 305 16.59 3.03 -20.56
CA SER A 305 16.86 1.59 -20.43
C SER A 305 16.25 0.78 -21.58
N THR A 306 16.82 -0.40 -21.84
CA THR A 306 16.33 -1.37 -22.83
C THR A 306 15.69 -2.61 -22.21
N ASP A 307 15.76 -2.76 -20.88
CA ASP A 307 15.46 -4.01 -20.15
C ASP A 307 14.69 -3.78 -18.83
N VAL A 308 14.58 -2.54 -18.35
CA VAL A 308 13.79 -2.16 -17.16
C VAL A 308 12.39 -1.72 -17.59
N GLN A 309 11.39 -2.28 -16.93
CA GLN A 309 9.99 -2.20 -17.30
C GLN A 309 9.18 -1.57 -16.18
N VAL A 310 8.18 -0.76 -16.56
CA VAL A 310 7.25 -0.13 -15.61
C VAL A 310 5.86 -0.72 -15.83
N LEU A 311 5.35 -1.39 -14.79
CA LEU A 311 3.98 -1.90 -14.76
C LEU A 311 3.13 -0.92 -13.96
N THR A 312 2.00 -0.46 -14.51
CA THR A 312 1.02 0.38 -13.80
C THR A 312 -0.38 -0.18 -14.00
N TYR A 313 -1.09 -0.47 -12.91
CA TYR A 313 -2.40 -1.14 -12.95
C TYR A 313 -3.39 -0.46 -11.97
N PRO A 314 -4.54 0.05 -12.43
CA PRO A 314 -5.57 0.62 -11.55
C PRO A 314 -6.33 -0.47 -10.80
N VAL A 315 -6.46 -0.33 -9.48
CA VAL A 315 -7.12 -1.33 -8.62
C VAL A 315 -8.42 -0.77 -8.06
N ILE A 316 -9.54 -1.47 -8.29
CA ILE A 316 -10.87 -1.04 -7.83
C ILE A 316 -11.04 -1.29 -6.31
N PRO A 317 -10.71 -2.47 -5.76
CA PRO A 317 -10.75 -2.67 -4.32
C PRO A 317 -9.70 -1.82 -3.60
N GLU A 318 -10.03 -1.31 -2.42
CA GLU A 318 -9.08 -0.60 -1.57
C GLU A 318 -7.98 -1.55 -1.07
N PHE A 319 -6.76 -1.04 -0.93
CA PHE A 319 -5.58 -1.81 -0.52
C PHE A 319 -4.59 -0.94 0.25
N ASN A 320 -3.83 -1.56 1.15
CA ASN A 320 -2.71 -0.94 1.86
C ASN A 320 -1.46 -1.82 1.84
N ARG A 321 -1.45 -2.91 1.06
CA ARG A 321 -0.27 -3.71 0.78
C ARG A 321 -0.23 -4.12 -0.69
N ILE A 322 0.98 -4.17 -1.23
CA ILE A 322 1.25 -4.67 -2.59
C ILE A 322 2.33 -5.74 -2.47
N GLU A 323 2.00 -6.97 -2.87
CA GLU A 323 2.91 -8.10 -2.97
C GLU A 323 3.35 -8.31 -4.41
N VAL A 324 4.66 -8.45 -4.61
CA VAL A 324 5.27 -8.91 -5.86
C VAL A 324 5.92 -10.26 -5.56
N SER A 325 5.53 -11.29 -6.32
CA SER A 325 5.96 -12.67 -6.06
C SER A 325 6.29 -13.43 -7.33
N ILE A 326 7.22 -14.39 -7.21
CA ILE A 326 7.63 -15.31 -8.27
C ILE A 326 7.68 -16.77 -7.78
N GLY A 327 7.69 -17.73 -8.70
CA GLY A 327 7.97 -19.15 -8.41
C GLY A 327 6.77 -20.11 -8.41
N GLN A 328 5.54 -19.59 -8.55
CA GLN A 328 4.28 -20.34 -8.39
C GLN A 328 3.88 -21.22 -9.60
N GLY A 329 4.83 -21.65 -10.45
CA GLY A 329 4.58 -22.30 -11.76
C GLY A 329 5.08 -23.75 -11.90
N LEU A 330 4.43 -24.54 -12.77
CA LEU A 330 4.71 -25.98 -12.99
C LEU A 330 6.02 -26.31 -13.72
N LEU A 331 6.63 -25.36 -14.45
CA LEU A 331 7.79 -25.62 -15.31
C LEU A 331 8.72 -24.40 -15.36
N ASN A 332 9.99 -24.63 -15.03
CA ASN A 332 11.13 -23.71 -15.14
C ASN A 332 10.91 -22.33 -14.51
N ALA A 333 11.40 -22.22 -13.27
CA ALA A 333 11.72 -20.99 -12.58
C ALA A 333 12.18 -19.88 -13.54
N LEU A 334 11.48 -18.73 -13.51
CA LEU A 334 12.15 -17.45 -13.77
C LEU A 334 13.48 -17.48 -13.00
N GLY A 335 14.56 -16.98 -13.58
CA GLY A 335 15.84 -16.91 -12.88
C GLY A 335 15.74 -15.98 -11.66
N ASP A 336 16.37 -14.83 -11.74
CA ASP A 336 16.07 -13.77 -10.77
C ASP A 336 14.98 -12.86 -11.30
N LEU A 337 14.26 -12.20 -10.41
CA LEU A 337 13.55 -10.96 -10.72
C LEU A 337 14.23 -9.83 -9.94
N TYR A 338 14.59 -8.74 -10.62
CA TYR A 338 15.04 -7.53 -9.96
C TYR A 338 13.88 -6.55 -9.87
N VAL A 339 13.53 -6.15 -8.65
CA VAL A 339 12.47 -5.17 -8.38
C VAL A 339 13.14 -3.90 -7.90
N TYR A 340 13.04 -2.84 -8.69
CA TYR A 340 13.62 -1.53 -8.39
C TYR A 340 12.69 -0.69 -7.54
N GLU A 341 11.38 -0.79 -7.75
CA GLU A 341 10.41 0.05 -7.04
C GLU A 341 9.06 -0.66 -6.97
N VAL A 342 8.40 -0.59 -5.81
CA VAL A 342 6.98 -0.91 -5.62
C VAL A 342 6.32 0.29 -4.97
N SER A 343 5.44 0.96 -5.71
CA SER A 343 4.79 2.20 -5.30
C SER A 343 3.29 2.17 -5.55
N ARG A 344 2.54 2.99 -4.81
CA ARG A 344 1.15 3.33 -5.13
C ARG A 344 1.10 4.67 -5.86
N ILE A 345 0.18 4.83 -6.80
CA ILE A 345 -0.13 6.11 -7.43
C ILE A 345 -1.61 6.40 -7.21
N GLY A 346 -1.91 7.49 -6.50
CA GLY A 346 -3.28 7.94 -6.37
C GLY A 346 -3.92 8.30 -7.71
N LYS A 347 -5.19 7.92 -7.90
CA LYS A 347 -5.98 8.29 -9.10
C LYS A 347 -6.07 9.82 -9.20
N GLY A 348 -5.78 10.36 -10.39
CA GLY A 348 -6.00 11.77 -10.68
C GLY A 348 -7.47 12.17 -10.58
N PRO A 349 -7.78 13.45 -10.31
CA PRO A 349 -9.16 13.89 -10.18
C PRO A 349 -9.87 13.88 -11.55
N GLU A 350 -11.17 13.60 -11.54
CA GLU A 350 -11.99 13.69 -12.73
C GLU A 350 -12.37 15.14 -13.01
N VAL A 351 -12.15 15.58 -14.25
CA VAL A 351 -12.49 16.93 -14.71
C VAL A 351 -13.80 16.87 -15.47
N THR A 352 -14.62 17.91 -15.31
CA THR A 352 -15.87 18.10 -16.04
C THR A 352 -15.98 19.53 -16.54
N SER A 353 -16.67 19.71 -17.65
CA SER A 353 -17.05 21.01 -18.17
C SER A 353 -18.38 20.89 -18.93
N PRO A 354 -19.25 21.91 -18.90
CA PRO A 354 -20.42 21.95 -19.78
C PRO A 354 -20.07 21.91 -21.27
N GLN A 355 -18.82 22.18 -21.63
CA GLN A 355 -18.33 22.21 -23.01
C GLN A 355 -17.56 20.92 -23.41
N PHE A 356 -17.65 19.86 -22.62
CA PHE A 356 -17.04 18.58 -22.98
C PHE A 356 -17.87 17.84 -24.03
N VAL A 357 -17.18 17.39 -25.08
CA VAL A 357 -17.67 16.41 -26.05
C VAL A 357 -16.56 15.37 -26.21
N ASP A 358 -16.84 14.12 -25.87
CA ASP A 358 -15.89 13.00 -25.91
C ASP A 358 -14.55 13.32 -25.21
N ASP A 359 -14.59 13.76 -23.94
CA ASP A 359 -13.44 14.14 -23.09
C ASP A 359 -12.58 15.31 -23.62
N VAL A 360 -13.10 16.08 -24.58
CA VAL A 360 -12.47 17.30 -25.09
C VAL A 360 -13.31 18.52 -24.75
N ALA A 361 -12.71 19.50 -24.07
CA ALA A 361 -13.32 20.83 -23.93
C ALA A 361 -13.19 21.63 -25.22
N TYR A 362 -14.28 22.28 -25.60
CA TYR A 362 -14.29 23.25 -26.68
C TYR A 362 -14.55 24.66 -26.14
N ALA A 363 -13.89 25.64 -26.74
CA ALA A 363 -14.17 27.05 -26.50
C ALA A 363 -14.10 27.82 -27.83
N CYS A 364 -14.92 28.85 -27.99
CA CYS A 364 -14.73 29.82 -29.06
C CYS A 364 -13.65 30.84 -28.63
N TYR A 365 -12.87 31.36 -29.58
CA TYR A 365 -11.90 32.42 -29.32
C TYR A 365 -12.50 33.53 -28.45
N GLY A 366 -11.81 33.88 -27.37
CA GLY A 366 -12.21 34.93 -26.43
C GLY A 366 -13.44 34.63 -25.57
N ASN A 367 -14.10 33.48 -25.76
CA ASN A 367 -15.22 33.06 -24.91
C ASN A 367 -14.68 32.18 -23.77
N PRO A 368 -15.03 32.47 -22.51
CA PRO A 368 -14.49 31.73 -21.38
C PRO A 368 -15.00 30.29 -21.36
N VAL A 369 -14.14 29.37 -20.95
CA VAL A 369 -14.48 27.98 -20.60
C VAL A 369 -14.01 27.70 -19.19
N THR A 370 -14.79 26.95 -18.44
CA THR A 370 -14.45 26.57 -17.07
C THR A 370 -14.29 25.06 -16.98
N LEU A 371 -13.16 24.63 -16.44
CA LEU A 371 -12.85 23.25 -16.11
C LEU A 371 -13.05 23.06 -14.61
N ASN A 372 -13.91 22.12 -14.22
CA ASN A 372 -14.25 21.87 -12.82
C ASN A 372 -13.84 20.47 -12.41
N ILE A 373 -13.57 20.27 -11.13
CA ILE A 373 -13.45 18.93 -10.55
C ILE A 373 -14.86 18.35 -10.35
N ALA A 374 -15.15 17.17 -10.88
CA ALA A 374 -16.50 16.60 -10.90
C ALA A 374 -17.05 16.24 -9.50
N SER A 375 -16.16 15.94 -8.54
CA SER A 375 -16.52 15.61 -7.15
C SER A 375 -15.35 15.97 -6.22
N PRO A 376 -15.17 17.27 -5.91
CA PRO A 376 -14.05 17.72 -5.10
C PRO A 376 -14.18 17.23 -3.66
N LEU A 377 -13.09 16.72 -3.11
CA LEU A 377 -13.01 16.24 -1.74
C LEU A 377 -12.68 17.39 -0.80
N ALA A 378 -13.37 17.42 0.34
CA ALA A 378 -13.14 18.44 1.36
C ALA A 378 -11.67 18.47 1.80
N ASN A 379 -11.14 19.68 1.97
CA ASN A 379 -9.78 19.95 2.43
C ASN A 379 -8.65 19.38 1.55
N SER A 380 -8.95 18.88 0.34
CA SER A 380 -7.93 18.49 -0.64
C SER A 380 -7.54 19.69 -1.50
N ILE A 381 -6.28 19.73 -1.93
CA ILE A 381 -5.73 20.82 -2.74
C ILE A 381 -5.64 20.34 -4.18
N TYR A 382 -6.20 21.10 -5.12
CA TYR A 382 -6.15 20.80 -6.56
C TYR A 382 -5.22 21.78 -7.25
N ARG A 383 -4.20 21.28 -7.95
CA ARG A 383 -3.21 22.09 -8.67
C ARG A 383 -3.28 21.81 -10.16
N TRP A 384 -3.32 22.89 -10.94
CA TRP A 384 -3.41 22.85 -12.39
C TRP A 384 -2.07 23.20 -13.01
N TYR A 385 -1.74 22.53 -14.11
CA TYR A 385 -0.46 22.62 -14.80
C TYR A 385 -0.65 22.66 -16.31
N THR A 386 0.38 23.09 -17.03
CA THR A 386 0.45 23.08 -18.50
C THR A 386 1.36 21.98 -19.04
N VAL A 387 1.95 21.18 -18.17
CA VAL A 387 2.85 20.06 -18.50
C VAL A 387 2.44 18.78 -17.78
N ALA A 388 2.69 17.62 -18.39
CA ALA A 388 2.29 16.32 -17.87
C ALA A 388 3.04 15.88 -16.59
N ALA A 389 4.28 16.36 -16.41
CA ALA A 389 5.10 16.09 -15.23
C ALA A 389 6.06 17.26 -14.97
N GLY A 390 6.49 17.43 -13.73
CA GLY A 390 7.31 18.58 -13.32
C GLY A 390 6.60 19.92 -13.51
N GLY A 391 7.38 21.01 -13.61
CA GLY A 391 6.85 22.37 -13.78
C GLY A 391 6.14 22.93 -12.54
N THR A 392 5.75 24.20 -12.60
CA THR A 392 5.02 24.90 -11.54
C THR A 392 3.52 24.91 -11.81
N SER A 393 2.73 24.88 -10.74
CA SER A 393 1.27 25.06 -10.86
C SER A 393 0.97 26.44 -11.45
N VAL A 394 0.05 26.49 -12.41
CA VAL A 394 -0.49 27.74 -12.98
C VAL A 394 -1.73 28.21 -12.24
N PHE A 395 -2.39 27.33 -11.48
CA PHE A 395 -3.59 27.66 -10.70
C PHE A 395 -3.86 26.62 -9.60
N THR A 396 -4.40 27.06 -8.46
CA THR A 396 -4.81 26.17 -7.37
C THR A 396 -6.28 26.39 -7.05
N GLY A 397 -7.09 25.34 -7.15
CA GLY A 397 -8.52 25.39 -6.86
C GLY A 397 -9.34 24.33 -7.61
N THR A 398 -10.60 24.19 -7.22
CA THR A 398 -11.54 23.19 -7.79
C THR A 398 -12.11 23.59 -9.15
N SER A 399 -11.87 24.82 -9.60
CA SER A 399 -12.39 25.39 -10.84
C SER A 399 -11.34 26.27 -11.50
N TYR A 400 -10.96 25.94 -12.74
CA TYR A 400 -9.92 26.63 -13.50
C TYR A 400 -10.48 27.15 -14.84
N ALA A 401 -10.23 28.42 -15.14
CA ALA A 401 -10.61 29.06 -16.40
C ALA A 401 -9.35 29.38 -17.22
N PRO A 402 -8.96 28.52 -18.18
CA PRO A 402 -7.81 28.77 -19.05
C PRO A 402 -8.04 29.96 -19.99
N ASP A 403 -6.95 30.57 -20.45
CA ASP A 403 -7.00 31.65 -21.46
C ASP A 403 -7.45 31.10 -22.83
N THR A 404 -8.56 31.63 -23.33
CA THR A 404 -9.15 31.26 -24.64
C THR A 404 -8.89 32.31 -25.72
N THR A 405 -8.01 33.28 -25.48
CA THR A 405 -7.58 34.28 -26.48
C THR A 405 -6.49 33.75 -27.42
N ILE A 406 -6.10 32.48 -27.28
CA ILE A 406 -5.16 31.84 -28.19
C ILE A 406 -5.80 30.58 -28.78
N ALA A 407 -6.06 30.62 -30.09
CA ALA A 407 -6.65 29.51 -30.83
C ALA A 407 -5.74 28.27 -30.88
N GLY A 408 -6.36 27.12 -31.11
CA GLY A 408 -5.71 25.83 -31.29
C GLY A 408 -5.90 24.87 -30.12
N THR A 409 -5.16 23.76 -30.15
CA THR A 409 -5.19 22.74 -29.09
C THR A 409 -4.23 23.10 -27.97
N ARG A 410 -4.69 22.93 -26.72
CA ARG A 410 -3.94 23.11 -25.49
C ARG A 410 -4.18 21.91 -24.59
N PHE A 411 -3.14 21.52 -23.85
CA PHE A 411 -3.25 20.51 -22.81
C PHE A 411 -3.06 21.16 -21.44
N PHE A 412 -3.99 20.88 -20.56
CA PHE A 412 -3.89 21.18 -19.14
C PHE A 412 -3.87 19.88 -18.36
N TYR A 413 -3.39 19.96 -17.13
CA TYR A 413 -3.22 18.81 -16.28
C TYR A 413 -3.62 19.19 -14.87
N VAL A 414 -4.26 18.30 -14.14
CA VAL A 414 -4.62 18.57 -12.74
C VAL A 414 -4.29 17.39 -11.85
N SER A 415 -3.73 17.68 -10.68
CA SER A 415 -3.49 16.71 -9.61
C SER A 415 -4.29 17.06 -8.36
N GLU A 416 -4.43 16.08 -7.49
CA GLU A 416 -5.00 16.24 -6.15
C GLU A 416 -3.92 15.96 -5.11
N MET A 417 -3.75 16.86 -4.14
CA MET A 417 -3.06 16.59 -2.88
C MET A 417 -4.14 16.33 -1.84
N ARG A 418 -4.23 15.08 -1.39
CA ARG A 418 -5.27 14.62 -0.47
C ARG A 418 -5.11 15.29 0.89
N ASN A 419 -6.22 15.53 1.60
CA ASN A 419 -6.16 16.07 2.95
C ASN A 419 -5.25 15.22 3.86
N GLY A 420 -4.26 15.84 4.50
CA GLY A 420 -3.28 15.16 5.35
C GLY A 420 -2.14 14.45 4.61
N CYS A 421 -2.10 14.47 3.28
CA CYS A 421 -1.04 13.86 2.48
C CYS A 421 -0.10 14.92 1.91
N THR A 422 1.20 14.61 1.80
CA THR A 422 2.20 15.50 1.19
C THR A 422 2.37 15.31 -0.32
N ASP A 423 1.99 14.13 -0.79
CA ASP A 423 2.07 13.67 -2.17
C ASP A 423 0.84 14.08 -2.99
N GLU A 424 1.08 14.30 -4.29
CA GLU A 424 0.05 14.56 -5.30
C GLU A 424 -0.26 13.29 -6.08
N THR A 425 -1.52 13.14 -6.47
CA THR A 425 -1.96 12.08 -7.37
C THR A 425 -1.35 12.21 -8.77
N GLY A 426 -1.49 11.17 -9.58
CA GLY A 426 -1.20 11.26 -11.01
C GLY A 426 -1.99 12.40 -11.66
N ARG A 427 -1.37 13.14 -12.59
CA ARG A 427 -2.04 14.26 -13.26
C ARG A 427 -3.06 13.76 -14.29
N THR A 428 -4.30 14.23 -14.19
CA THR A 428 -5.34 14.00 -15.20
C THR A 428 -5.14 14.98 -16.36
N PRO A 429 -4.94 14.50 -17.60
CA PRO A 429 -4.86 15.37 -18.77
C PRO A 429 -6.25 15.91 -19.15
N VAL A 430 -6.29 17.16 -19.59
CA VAL A 430 -7.48 17.82 -20.14
C VAL A 430 -7.11 18.44 -21.47
N LYS A 431 -7.76 18.01 -22.54
CA LYS A 431 -7.60 18.60 -23.88
C LYS A 431 -8.60 19.74 -24.05
N LEU A 432 -8.08 20.94 -24.30
CA LEU A 432 -8.87 22.10 -24.69
C LEU A 432 -8.62 22.42 -26.17
N VAL A 433 -9.69 22.59 -26.94
CA VAL A 433 -9.65 23.07 -28.32
C VAL A 433 -10.33 24.44 -28.37
N VAL A 434 -9.52 25.49 -28.60
CA VAL A 434 -10.01 26.84 -28.83
C VAL A 434 -10.21 27.04 -30.33
N LEU A 435 -11.47 27.13 -30.76
CA LEU A 435 -11.86 27.40 -32.14
C LEU A 435 -11.45 28.84 -32.51
N PRO A 436 -10.99 29.06 -33.76
CA PRO A 436 -10.59 30.39 -34.20
C PRO A 436 -11.75 31.38 -34.14
N ALA A 437 -11.44 32.67 -34.02
CA ALA A 437 -12.45 33.71 -34.20
C ALA A 437 -13.07 33.56 -35.59
N TYR A 438 -14.39 33.67 -35.69
CA TYR A 438 -15.04 33.78 -36.99
C TYR A 438 -14.46 34.99 -37.70
N GLY A 439 -13.73 34.78 -38.79
CA GLY A 439 -13.57 35.83 -39.78
C GLY A 439 -14.96 36.07 -40.36
N ASN A 440 -15.47 37.30 -40.29
CA ASN A 440 -16.71 37.64 -41.00
C ASN A 440 -16.55 37.15 -42.45
N PRO A 441 -17.40 36.25 -42.98
CA PRO A 441 -17.48 36.11 -44.41
C PRO A 441 -17.95 37.47 -44.92
N ASP A 442 -17.10 38.19 -45.65
CA ASP A 442 -17.54 39.36 -46.39
C ASP A 442 -18.65 38.87 -47.33
N ILE A 443 -19.91 39.22 -47.01
CA ILE A 443 -21.01 39.06 -47.94
C ILE A 443 -20.78 40.12 -49.03
N ALA A 444 -20.02 39.74 -50.05
CA ALA A 444 -19.91 40.53 -51.26
C ALA A 444 -21.25 40.44 -51.99
N ILE A 445 -22.13 41.41 -51.74
CA ILE A 445 -23.34 41.59 -52.55
C ILE A 445 -22.88 42.12 -53.91
N GLY A 446 -22.75 41.22 -54.89
CA GLY A 446 -22.57 41.61 -56.28
C GLY A 446 -23.80 42.39 -56.73
N ASN A 447 -23.68 43.71 -56.81
CA ASN A 447 -24.69 44.55 -57.43
C ASN A 447 -24.69 44.27 -58.95
N THR A 448 -25.46 43.28 -59.40
CA THR A 448 -25.84 43.18 -60.81
C THR A 448 -26.93 44.20 -61.07
N THR A 449 -26.53 45.39 -61.50
CA THR A 449 -27.44 46.34 -62.14
C THR A 449 -27.70 45.81 -63.56
N ASN A 450 -28.91 45.29 -63.79
CA ASN A 450 -29.41 44.95 -65.13
C ASN A 450 -29.98 46.19 -65.82
#